data_AF-A0A845U6A3-F1
#
_entry.id   AF-A0A845U6A3-F1
#
_cell.length_a   1.000
_cell.length_b   1.000
_cell.length_c   1.000
_cell.angle_alpha   90.00
_cell.angle_beta   90.00
_cell.angle_gamma   90.00
#
_symmetry.space_group_name_H-M   'P 1'
#
loop_
_entity.id
_entity.type
_entity.pdbx_description
1 polymer ?
#
loop_
_entity_poly.entity_id
_entity_poly.type
_entity_poly.pdbx_seq_one_letter_code
_entity_poly.pdbx_strand_id
1 'polypeptide(L)'
;MKFIARALCLMLLLIGASSKLSANSIPITMNNGGSNVMGGVYVGPYNLTLTINSKNVAVKLVCDDFNSEVFNNEKWLVKTSTFPSLQNVKWTGQTTKYAEVGWLVLQMNLPANKTNPTTVGDIQWAVWDIFAPGVSNSNPYGTLSALDKTNVNNWLSLAQANYSTGNYSSLVIYTPVPNSQIPSSYGTPQEYVGTGTPVAPTPEPSSLLLFGTGVAALARWRRQIFS
;
A
#
# COMPACT_ATOMS: atom_id res chain seq x y z
N MET A 1 -47.35 -27.99 8.08
CA MET A 1 -47.25 -26.54 7.77
C MET A 1 -46.31 -25.76 8.71
N LYS A 2 -46.36 -25.93 10.05
CA LYS A 2 -45.48 -25.21 11.00
C LYS A 2 -43.96 -25.43 10.81
N PHE A 3 -43.55 -26.59 10.26
CA PHE A 3 -42.13 -26.90 10.00
C PHE A 3 -41.55 -26.23 8.74
N ILE A 4 -42.37 -26.02 7.71
CA ILE A 4 -41.95 -25.36 6.45
C ILE A 4 -41.69 -23.87 6.68
N ALA A 5 -42.53 -23.23 7.50
CA ALA A 5 -42.36 -21.82 7.88
C ALA A 5 -41.07 -21.57 8.69
N ARG A 6 -40.62 -22.53 9.52
CA ARG A 6 -39.37 -22.42 10.29
C ARG A 6 -38.12 -22.58 9.41
N ALA A 7 -38.16 -23.47 8.43
CA ALA A 7 -37.06 -23.68 7.48
C ALA A 7 -36.88 -22.49 6.52
N LEU A 8 -37.98 -21.88 6.04
CA LEU A 8 -37.92 -20.66 5.23
C LEU A 8 -37.34 -19.47 6.01
N CYS A 9 -37.71 -19.32 7.29
CA CYS A 9 -37.23 -18.23 8.14
C CYS A 9 -35.71 -18.33 8.41
N LEU A 10 -35.19 -19.54 8.58
CA LEU A 10 -33.75 -19.80 8.76
C LEU A 10 -32.94 -19.50 7.48
N MET A 11 -33.52 -19.77 6.31
CA MET A 11 -32.89 -19.52 5.01
C MET A 11 -32.86 -18.02 4.66
N LEU A 12 -33.91 -17.27 5.01
CA LEU A 12 -33.98 -15.81 4.86
C LEU A 12 -33.02 -15.07 5.81
N LEU A 13 -32.78 -15.59 7.02
CA LEU A 13 -31.78 -15.06 7.95
C LEU A 13 -30.33 -15.25 7.47
N LEU A 14 -30.06 -16.31 6.71
CA LEU A 14 -28.72 -16.61 6.17
C LEU A 14 -28.35 -15.78 4.92
N ILE A 15 -29.34 -15.34 4.14
CA ILE A 15 -29.12 -14.49 2.94
C ILE A 15 -28.84 -13.02 3.35
N GLY A 16 -29.34 -12.58 4.51
CA GLY A 16 -29.10 -11.23 5.05
C GLY A 16 -27.68 -10.95 5.55
N ALA A 17 -26.84 -11.98 5.68
CA ALA A 17 -25.46 -11.86 6.17
C ALA A 17 -24.42 -11.75 5.03
N SER A 18 -24.81 -11.20 3.88
CA SER A 18 -23.89 -10.86 2.80
C SER A 18 -23.04 -9.66 3.23
N SER A 19 -22.00 -9.91 4.04
CA SER A 19 -21.01 -8.91 4.40
C SER A 19 -20.34 -8.41 3.11
N LYS A 20 -20.45 -7.11 2.86
CA LYS A 20 -19.65 -6.44 1.83
C LYS A 20 -18.19 -6.80 2.10
N LEU A 21 -17.54 -7.43 1.13
CA LEU A 21 -16.13 -7.76 1.18
C LEU A 21 -15.34 -6.44 1.19
N SER A 22 -15.01 -5.93 2.38
CA SER A 22 -14.04 -4.85 2.49
C SER A 22 -12.67 -5.44 2.19
N ALA A 23 -11.88 -4.78 1.34
CA ALA A 23 -10.46 -5.10 1.21
C ALA A 23 -9.84 -5.07 2.61
N ASN A 24 -9.27 -6.20 3.04
CA ASN A 24 -8.62 -6.30 4.34
C ASN A 24 -7.38 -5.40 4.35
N SER A 25 -7.28 -4.55 5.36
CA SER A 25 -6.10 -3.72 5.57
C SER A 25 -4.96 -4.52 6.21
N ILE A 26 -3.72 -4.18 5.86
CA ILE A 26 -2.51 -4.85 6.34
C ILE A 26 -1.87 -3.95 7.41
N PRO A 27 -1.48 -4.48 8.58
CA PRO A 27 -0.64 -3.74 9.51
C PRO A 27 0.75 -3.51 8.91
N ILE A 28 1.22 -2.27 8.97
CA ILE A 28 2.56 -1.86 8.61
C ILE A 28 3.22 -1.15 9.81
N THR A 29 4.53 -1.30 9.95
CA THR A 29 5.35 -0.63 10.97
C THR A 29 6.51 0.08 10.29
N MET A 30 6.72 1.36 10.60
CA MET A 30 7.92 2.10 10.21
C MET A 30 9.08 1.67 11.11
N ASN A 31 10.12 1.04 10.54
CA ASN A 31 11.28 0.64 11.33
C ASN A 31 12.29 1.79 11.43
N ASN A 32 12.70 2.34 10.27
CA ASN A 32 13.57 3.51 10.17
C ASN A 32 13.63 4.08 8.73
N GLY A 33 14.15 5.31 8.62
CA GLY A 33 14.35 6.05 7.37
C GLY A 33 15.38 5.49 6.40
N GLY A 34 16.08 4.40 6.74
CA GLY A 34 17.25 3.94 5.99
C GLY A 34 18.50 4.74 6.30
N SER A 35 19.48 4.68 5.38
CA SER A 35 20.79 5.33 5.53
C SER A 35 21.02 6.48 4.55
N ASN A 36 20.14 6.66 3.56
CA ASN A 36 20.30 7.70 2.56
C ASN A 36 19.74 9.01 3.12
N VAL A 37 20.50 10.09 2.96
CA VAL A 37 20.13 11.43 3.40
C VAL A 37 20.46 12.41 2.28
N MET A 38 19.49 13.26 1.91
CA MET A 38 19.69 14.33 0.94
C MET A 38 18.88 15.56 1.35
N GLY A 39 19.51 16.72 1.28
CA GLY A 39 18.89 17.98 1.70
C GLY A 39 18.57 18.06 3.19
N GLY A 40 19.20 17.24 4.03
CA GLY A 40 18.98 17.21 5.49
C GLY A 40 17.85 16.30 5.96
N VAL A 41 17.17 15.58 5.05
CA VAL A 41 16.12 14.61 5.38
C VAL A 41 16.48 13.20 4.94
N TYR A 42 15.93 12.19 5.61
CA TYR A 42 16.03 10.81 5.16
C TYR A 42 15.25 10.64 3.87
N VAL A 43 15.89 10.02 2.88
CA VAL A 43 15.30 9.68 1.59
C VAL A 43 15.22 8.17 1.45
N GLY A 44 14.21 7.69 0.74
CA GLY A 44 13.95 6.26 0.60
C GLY A 44 15.07 5.48 -0.10
N PRO A 45 14.89 4.16 -0.29
CA PRO A 45 13.80 3.36 0.25
C PRO A 45 13.83 3.29 1.78
N TYR A 46 12.66 3.45 2.40
CA TYR A 46 12.41 3.35 3.84
C TYR A 46 12.33 1.88 4.25
N ASN A 47 12.74 1.56 5.48
CA ASN A 47 12.66 0.20 6.01
C ASN A 47 11.36 0.04 6.81
N LEU A 48 10.46 -0.82 6.34
CA LEU A 48 9.18 -1.10 7.00
C LEU A 48 8.98 -2.60 7.23
N THR A 49 8.02 -2.94 8.09
CA THR A 49 7.59 -4.30 8.34
C THR A 49 6.09 -4.41 8.05
N LEU A 50 5.70 -5.33 7.16
CA LEU A 50 4.31 -5.70 6.95
C LEU A 50 3.97 -6.95 7.78
N THR A 51 2.80 -7.00 8.39
CA THR A 51 2.29 -8.21 9.04
C THR A 51 1.25 -8.88 8.15
N ILE A 52 1.63 -9.98 7.49
CA ILE A 52 0.74 -10.75 6.60
C ILE A 52 0.63 -12.19 7.09
N ASN A 53 -0.61 -12.68 7.22
CA ASN A 53 -0.89 -14.04 7.71
C ASN A 53 -0.14 -14.34 9.02
N SER A 54 -0.14 -13.38 9.93
CA SER A 54 0.56 -13.43 11.23
C SER A 54 2.08 -13.54 11.14
N LYS A 55 2.68 -13.27 9.98
CA LYS A 55 4.13 -13.23 9.77
C LYS A 55 4.60 -11.81 9.46
N ASN A 56 5.73 -11.44 10.04
CA ASN A 56 6.39 -10.17 9.77
C ASN A 56 7.29 -10.31 8.55
N VAL A 57 7.08 -9.43 7.56
CA VAL A 57 7.84 -9.36 6.31
C VAL A 57 8.53 -8.01 6.26
N ALA A 58 9.86 -8.03 6.28
CA ALA A 58 10.65 -6.81 6.08
C ALA A 58 10.56 -6.37 4.62
N VAL A 59 10.25 -5.10 4.39
CA VAL A 59 10.13 -4.50 3.07
C VAL A 59 10.87 -3.18 3.00
N LYS A 60 11.29 -2.83 1.78
CA LYS A 60 11.84 -1.53 1.44
C LYS A 60 10.88 -0.83 0.50
N LEU A 61 10.32 0.30 0.93
CA LEU A 61 9.32 1.04 0.14
C LEU A 61 9.77 2.48 -0.08
N VAL A 62 9.34 3.07 -1.19
CA VAL A 62 9.59 4.47 -1.55
C VAL A 62 8.38 5.28 -1.10
N CYS A 63 8.61 6.41 -0.43
CA CYS A 63 7.53 7.31 -0.02
C CYS A 63 7.12 8.19 -1.20
N ASP A 64 5.83 8.28 -1.54
CA ASP A 64 5.32 9.22 -2.56
C ASP A 64 4.58 10.42 -1.95
N ASP A 65 4.59 10.52 -0.63
CA ASP A 65 3.87 11.52 0.14
C ASP A 65 4.78 12.32 1.07
N PHE A 66 5.21 13.49 0.59
CA PHE A 66 6.07 14.37 1.36
C PHE A 66 5.36 15.08 2.53
N ASN A 67 4.08 15.41 2.36
CA ASN A 67 3.38 16.32 3.27
C ASN A 67 2.84 15.63 4.53
N SER A 68 2.83 14.30 4.54
CA SER A 68 2.48 13.52 5.72
C SER A 68 3.75 13.05 6.41
N GLU A 69 3.67 12.85 7.72
CA GLU A 69 4.83 12.48 8.53
C GLU A 69 4.66 11.08 9.12
N VAL A 70 5.78 10.41 9.33
CA VAL A 70 5.87 9.19 10.13
C VAL A 70 7.10 9.23 11.02
N PHE A 71 7.11 8.43 12.07
CA PHE A 71 8.30 8.26 12.90
C PHE A 71 8.61 6.79 13.19
N ASN A 72 9.83 6.53 13.66
CA ASN A 72 10.27 5.18 13.94
C ASN A 72 9.36 4.52 14.99
N ASN A 73 8.99 3.27 14.73
CA ASN A 73 8.07 2.43 15.49
C ASN A 73 6.59 2.83 15.41
N GLU A 74 6.23 3.81 14.59
CA GLU A 74 4.82 4.07 14.27
C GLU A 74 4.22 2.90 13.50
N LYS A 75 2.98 2.55 13.82
CA LYS A 75 2.23 1.44 13.22
C LYS A 75 0.91 1.94 12.69
N TRP A 76 0.50 1.50 11.51
CA TRP A 76 -0.80 1.83 10.95
C TRP A 76 -1.32 0.71 10.07
N LEU A 77 -2.57 0.85 9.61
CA LEU A 77 -3.18 -0.05 8.65
C LEU A 77 -3.04 0.55 7.24
N VAL A 78 -2.76 -0.28 6.25
CA VAL A 78 -2.72 0.12 4.83
C VAL A 78 -3.68 -0.69 3.99
N LYS A 79 -4.26 -0.06 2.97
CA LYS A 79 -4.91 -0.75 1.85
C LYS A 79 -3.96 -0.80 0.68
N THR A 80 -3.97 -1.90 -0.06
CA THR A 80 -3.12 -2.05 -1.24
C THR A 80 -3.87 -1.69 -2.52
N SER A 81 -3.13 -1.14 -3.48
CA SER A 81 -3.56 -0.98 -4.87
C SER A 81 -2.46 -1.47 -5.80
N THR A 82 -2.85 -1.93 -6.99
CA THR A 82 -1.94 -2.23 -8.09
C THR A 82 -2.19 -1.27 -9.24
N PHE A 83 -1.23 -1.12 -10.14
CA PHE A 83 -1.44 -0.40 -11.40
C PHE A 83 -2.02 -1.35 -12.45
N PRO A 84 -3.03 -0.96 -13.25
CA PRO A 84 -3.68 0.36 -13.32
C PRO A 84 -4.91 0.51 -12.39
N SER A 85 -5.18 -0.47 -11.53
CA SER A 85 -6.43 -0.55 -10.74
C SER A 85 -6.59 0.62 -9.77
N LEU A 86 -5.52 1.08 -9.11
CA LEU A 86 -5.43 2.32 -8.29
C LEU A 86 -6.64 2.62 -7.37
N GLN A 87 -7.32 1.60 -6.85
CA GLN A 87 -8.63 1.75 -6.19
C GLN A 87 -8.57 2.42 -4.82
N ASN A 88 -7.48 2.25 -4.08
CA ASN A 88 -7.34 2.71 -2.70
C ASN A 88 -6.32 3.83 -2.55
N VAL A 89 -5.81 4.40 -3.65
CA VAL A 89 -4.69 5.34 -3.62
C VAL A 89 -5.08 6.71 -3.06
N LYS A 90 -4.12 7.39 -2.43
CA LYS A 90 -4.34 8.69 -1.79
C LYS A 90 -4.84 9.76 -2.75
N TRP A 91 -4.27 9.83 -3.96
CA TRP A 91 -4.66 10.80 -4.99
C TRP A 91 -5.48 10.15 -6.11
N THR A 92 -6.75 9.83 -5.82
CA THR A 92 -7.66 9.19 -6.79
C THR A 92 -7.75 9.97 -8.11
N GLY A 93 -7.70 9.26 -9.23
CA GLY A 93 -7.80 9.83 -10.59
C GLY A 93 -6.47 10.35 -11.16
N GLN A 94 -5.37 10.32 -10.39
CA GLN A 94 -4.05 10.78 -10.85
C GLN A 94 -3.22 9.67 -11.52
N THR A 95 -3.82 8.94 -12.48
CA THR A 95 -3.18 7.76 -13.10
C THR A 95 -1.82 8.08 -13.73
N THR A 96 -1.69 9.24 -14.40
CA THR A 96 -0.41 9.68 -14.98
C THR A 96 0.67 9.88 -13.92
N LYS A 97 0.34 10.54 -12.81
CA LYS A 97 1.29 10.77 -11.71
C LYS A 97 1.75 9.45 -11.07
N TYR A 98 0.84 8.51 -10.87
CA TYR A 98 1.21 7.18 -10.39
C TYR A 98 2.05 6.39 -11.38
N ALA A 99 1.89 6.59 -12.69
CA ALA A 99 2.77 6.00 -13.70
C ALA A 99 4.17 6.63 -13.68
N GLU A 100 4.27 7.95 -13.50
CA GLU A 100 5.54 8.68 -13.34
C GLU A 100 6.28 8.23 -12.08
N VAL A 101 5.60 8.20 -10.93
CA VAL A 101 6.14 7.64 -9.67
C VAL A 101 6.54 6.18 -9.86
N GLY A 102 5.69 5.40 -10.52
CA GLY A 102 5.98 4.02 -10.86
C GLY A 102 7.26 3.84 -11.65
N TRP A 103 7.47 4.69 -12.66
CA TRP A 103 8.70 4.69 -13.46
C TRP A 103 9.91 5.01 -12.58
N LEU A 104 9.85 6.07 -11.77
CA LEU A 104 10.91 6.48 -10.86
C LEU A 104 11.25 5.39 -9.83
N VAL A 105 10.25 4.72 -9.26
CA VAL A 105 10.43 3.60 -8.33
C VAL A 105 11.13 2.42 -9.01
N LEU A 106 10.79 2.11 -10.26
CA LEU A 106 11.50 1.09 -11.03
C LEU A 106 12.96 1.51 -11.30
N GLN A 107 13.21 2.77 -11.64
CA GLN A 107 14.57 3.30 -11.81
C GLN A 107 15.37 3.22 -10.50
N MET A 108 14.79 3.61 -9.37
CA MET A 108 15.44 3.54 -8.06
C MET A 108 15.86 2.11 -7.72
N ASN A 109 15.06 1.12 -8.11
CA ASN A 109 15.33 -0.29 -7.85
C ASN A 109 16.35 -0.95 -8.80
N LEU A 110 16.79 -0.25 -9.86
CA LEU A 110 17.86 -0.76 -10.72
C LEU A 110 19.16 -0.94 -9.92
N PRO A 111 19.94 -2.02 -10.17
CA PRO A 111 21.15 -2.30 -9.40
C PRO A 111 22.17 -1.15 -9.33
N ALA A 112 22.34 -0.40 -10.42
CA ALA A 112 23.26 0.73 -10.48
C ALA A 112 22.78 1.93 -9.63
N ASN A 113 21.46 2.15 -9.56
CA ASN A 113 20.88 3.30 -8.88
C ASN A 113 20.71 3.03 -7.39
N LYS A 114 20.21 1.85 -7.00
CA LYS A 114 19.89 1.51 -5.59
C LYS A 114 21.10 1.53 -4.65
N THR A 115 22.31 1.42 -5.20
CA THR A 115 23.57 1.47 -4.43
C THR A 115 24.24 2.84 -4.45
N ASN A 116 23.68 3.82 -5.17
CA ASN A 116 24.19 5.19 -5.25
C ASN A 116 23.29 6.13 -4.42
N PRO A 117 23.72 6.56 -3.22
CA PRO A 117 22.90 7.40 -2.34
C PRO A 117 22.46 8.72 -2.97
N THR A 118 23.31 9.33 -3.82
CA THR A 118 22.98 10.58 -4.51
C THR A 118 21.85 10.35 -5.51
N THR A 119 21.97 9.35 -6.38
CA THR A 119 20.91 9.02 -7.35
C THR A 119 19.61 8.65 -6.67
N VAL A 120 19.68 7.90 -5.57
CA VAL A 120 18.49 7.56 -4.79
C VAL A 120 17.83 8.81 -4.20
N GLY A 121 18.60 9.74 -3.66
CA GLY A 121 18.09 11.01 -3.18
C GLY A 121 17.44 11.84 -4.29
N ASP A 122 18.10 11.97 -5.44
CA ASP A 122 17.56 12.72 -6.59
C ASP A 122 16.22 12.14 -7.06
N ILE A 123 16.12 10.80 -7.16
CA ILE A 123 14.88 10.12 -7.54
C ILE A 123 13.81 10.28 -6.46
N GLN A 124 14.15 10.18 -5.17
CA GLN A 124 13.18 10.35 -4.07
C GLN A 124 12.58 11.76 -4.06
N TRP A 125 13.41 12.78 -4.25
CA TRP A 125 12.93 14.16 -4.37
C TRP A 125 12.05 14.36 -5.60
N ALA A 126 12.37 13.73 -6.73
CA ALA A 126 11.51 13.74 -7.91
C ALA A 126 10.15 13.06 -7.66
N VAL A 127 10.14 11.93 -6.94
CA VAL A 127 8.91 11.23 -6.53
C VAL A 127 8.03 12.16 -5.70
N TRP A 128 8.61 12.85 -4.72
CA TRP A 128 7.87 13.81 -3.90
C TRP A 128 7.34 15.00 -4.69
N ASP A 129 8.11 15.54 -5.64
CA ASP A 129 7.70 16.71 -6.43
C ASP A 129 6.48 16.41 -7.34
N ILE A 130 6.24 15.15 -7.69
CA ILE A 130 5.05 14.76 -8.48
C ILE A 130 3.74 15.05 -7.72
N PHE A 131 3.69 14.70 -6.42
CA PHE A 131 2.50 14.88 -5.58
C PHE A 131 2.55 16.13 -4.68
N ALA A 132 3.74 16.70 -4.46
CA ALA A 132 3.98 17.99 -3.83
C ALA A 132 4.83 18.90 -4.74
N PRO A 133 4.25 19.47 -5.82
CA PRO A 133 5.00 20.26 -6.79
C PRO A 133 5.77 21.41 -6.18
N GLY A 134 7.07 21.50 -6.49
CA GLY A 134 7.95 22.56 -6.02
C GLY A 134 8.62 22.29 -4.66
N VAL A 135 8.34 21.16 -4.01
CA VAL A 135 9.00 20.78 -2.75
C VAL A 135 10.52 20.71 -2.89
N SER A 136 11.02 20.27 -4.05
CA SER A 136 12.45 20.24 -4.38
C SER A 136 13.09 21.64 -4.48
N ASN A 137 12.29 22.67 -4.74
CA ASN A 137 12.78 24.05 -4.86
C ASN A 137 12.82 24.78 -3.53
N SER A 138 11.78 24.60 -2.71
CA SER A 138 11.65 25.23 -1.40
C SER A 138 10.77 24.40 -0.48
N ASN A 139 11.31 24.05 0.69
CA ASN A 139 10.58 23.34 1.74
C ASN A 139 11.21 23.65 3.11
N PRO A 140 10.41 23.72 4.20
CA PRO A 140 10.91 23.98 5.55
C PRO A 140 11.80 22.86 6.13
N TYR A 141 11.66 21.62 5.68
CA TYR A 141 12.32 20.47 6.31
C TYR A 141 13.69 20.12 5.72
N GLY A 142 14.05 20.69 4.57
CA GLY A 142 15.28 20.33 3.87
C GLY A 142 15.66 21.30 2.76
N THR A 143 16.96 21.39 2.47
CA THR A 143 17.54 22.31 1.48
C THR A 143 18.42 21.55 0.50
N LEU A 144 17.99 21.49 -0.76
CA LEU A 144 18.77 20.94 -1.87
C LEU A 144 19.81 21.94 -2.39
N SER A 145 20.98 21.43 -2.81
CA SER A 145 21.95 22.24 -3.55
C SER A 145 21.42 22.56 -4.96
N ALA A 146 22.01 23.55 -5.64
CA ALA A 146 21.63 23.88 -7.01
C ALA A 146 21.85 22.71 -7.99
N LEU A 147 22.87 21.88 -7.73
CA LEU A 147 23.15 20.67 -8.51
C LEU A 147 22.06 19.61 -8.28
N ASP A 148 21.71 19.35 -7.02
CA ASP A 148 20.65 18.37 -6.70
C ASP A 148 19.32 18.79 -7.33
N LYS A 149 18.95 20.07 -7.27
CA LYS A 149 17.75 20.60 -7.94
C LYS A 149 17.76 20.35 -9.45
N THR A 150 18.92 20.50 -10.08
CA THR A 150 19.09 20.21 -11.52
C THR A 150 18.89 18.72 -11.81
N ASN A 151 19.45 17.85 -10.97
CA ASN A 151 19.30 16.40 -11.11
C ASN A 151 17.86 15.93 -10.88
N VAL A 152 17.18 16.48 -9.87
CA VAL A 152 15.75 16.21 -9.60
C VAL A 152 14.90 16.59 -10.81
N ASN A 153 15.11 17.78 -11.39
CA ASN A 153 14.39 18.22 -12.59
C ASN A 153 14.67 17.32 -13.80
N ASN A 154 15.87 16.78 -13.92
CA ASN A 154 16.19 15.80 -14.96
C ASN A 154 15.40 14.49 -14.75
N TRP A 155 15.33 13.97 -13.53
CA TRP A 155 14.53 12.78 -13.24
C TRP A 155 13.03 12.99 -13.47
N LEU A 156 12.49 14.16 -13.12
CA LEU A 156 11.11 14.54 -13.45
C LEU A 156 10.87 14.54 -14.96
N SER A 157 11.77 15.14 -15.73
CA SER A 157 11.69 15.19 -17.20
C SER A 157 11.75 13.79 -17.81
N LEU A 158 12.62 12.92 -17.28
CA LEU A 158 12.71 11.52 -17.71
C LEU A 158 11.44 10.74 -17.37
N ALA A 159 10.85 10.95 -16.19
CA ALA A 159 9.60 10.30 -15.82
C ALA A 159 8.46 10.71 -16.77
N GLN A 160 8.31 12.01 -17.03
CA GLN A 160 7.32 12.55 -17.98
C GLN A 160 7.50 11.98 -19.39
N ALA A 161 8.74 11.79 -19.84
CA ALA A 161 9.04 11.26 -21.17
C ALA A 161 8.81 9.74 -21.29
N ASN A 162 8.90 8.99 -20.20
CA ASN A 162 8.96 7.52 -20.25
C ASN A 162 7.81 6.81 -19.52
N TYR A 163 6.92 7.51 -18.81
CA TYR A 163 5.86 6.84 -18.04
C TYR A 163 4.89 6.04 -18.92
N SER A 164 4.70 6.43 -20.19
CA SER A 164 3.73 5.77 -21.08
C SER A 164 4.20 4.41 -21.58
N THR A 165 5.49 4.09 -21.48
CA THR A 165 6.09 2.85 -22.00
C THR A 165 6.51 1.88 -20.88
N GLY A 166 6.38 2.28 -19.62
CA GLY A 166 6.74 1.45 -18.47
C GLY A 166 5.79 0.28 -18.22
N ASN A 167 6.34 -0.83 -17.71
CA ASN A 167 5.54 -1.95 -17.20
C ASN A 167 5.42 -1.86 -15.68
N TYR A 168 4.21 -1.59 -15.20
CA TYR A 168 3.92 -1.34 -13.79
C TYR A 168 3.19 -2.50 -13.10
N SER A 169 3.15 -3.69 -13.70
CA SER A 169 2.43 -4.85 -13.14
C SER A 169 2.99 -5.32 -11.80
N SER A 170 4.23 -4.96 -11.46
CA SER A 170 4.87 -5.26 -10.19
C SER A 170 4.65 -4.19 -9.12
N LEU A 171 4.02 -3.05 -9.44
CA LEU A 171 3.82 -1.97 -8.48
C LEU A 171 2.71 -2.31 -7.48
N VAL A 172 3.01 -2.05 -6.22
CA VAL A 172 2.05 -2.11 -5.12
C VAL A 172 2.13 -0.79 -4.37
N ILE A 173 0.98 -0.11 -4.29
CA ILE A 173 0.80 1.13 -3.54
C ILE A 173 0.15 0.77 -2.20
N TYR A 174 0.73 1.25 -1.10
CA TYR A 174 0.31 1.03 0.27
C TYR A 174 -0.25 2.33 0.84
N THR A 175 -1.56 2.48 0.76
CA THR A 175 -2.25 3.69 1.19
C THR A 175 -2.70 3.57 2.63
N PRO A 176 -2.34 4.51 3.52
CA PRO A 176 -2.72 4.48 4.93
C PRO A 176 -4.24 4.60 5.11
N VAL A 177 -4.77 3.81 6.04
CA VAL A 177 -6.14 3.97 6.54
C VAL A 177 -6.12 5.10 7.56
N PRO A 178 -6.87 6.20 7.35
CA PRO A 178 -6.91 7.32 8.29
C PRO A 178 -7.29 6.87 9.70
N ASN A 179 -6.65 7.48 10.71
CA ASN A 179 -6.89 7.22 12.14
C ASN A 179 -6.56 5.79 12.62
N SER A 180 -5.77 5.03 11.87
CA SER A 180 -5.29 3.71 12.28
C SER A 180 -3.90 3.73 12.92
N GLN A 181 -3.26 4.90 12.94
CA GLN A 181 -1.88 5.09 13.34
C GLN A 181 -1.69 5.13 14.85
N ILE A 182 -0.63 4.47 15.32
CA ILE A 182 -0.27 4.35 16.73
C ILE A 182 1.25 4.52 16.86
N PRO A 183 1.72 5.50 17.66
CA PRO A 183 0.95 6.58 18.28
C PRO A 183 0.44 7.62 17.26
N SER A 184 -0.71 8.24 17.53
CA SER A 184 -1.31 9.24 16.63
C SER A 184 -0.74 10.65 16.87
N SER A 185 0.47 10.91 16.38
CA SER A 185 1.16 12.17 16.67
C SER A 185 1.03 13.22 15.57
N TYR A 186 0.97 12.81 14.29
CA TYR A 186 1.11 13.74 13.14
C TYR A 186 0.03 13.59 12.05
N GLY A 187 -1.14 13.06 12.42
CA GLY A 187 -2.24 12.86 11.46
C GLY A 187 -2.12 11.54 10.70
N THR A 188 -2.63 11.51 9.47
CA THR A 188 -2.60 10.29 8.64
C THR A 188 -1.17 10.04 8.16
N PRO A 189 -0.61 8.82 8.27
CA PRO A 189 0.74 8.48 7.81
C PRO A 189 0.97 8.73 6.31
N GLN A 190 2.22 8.52 5.88
CA GLN A 190 2.64 8.59 4.48
C GLN A 190 2.09 7.43 3.63
N GLU A 191 1.88 7.68 2.33
CA GLU A 191 1.69 6.64 1.30
C GLU A 191 3.06 6.15 0.79
N TYR A 192 3.12 4.85 0.48
CA TYR A 192 4.35 4.19 0.05
C TYR A 192 4.12 3.33 -1.18
N VAL A 193 5.15 3.24 -2.03
CA VAL A 193 5.16 2.42 -3.24
C VAL A 193 6.30 1.41 -3.17
N GLY A 194 6.00 0.17 -3.52
CA GLY A 194 6.99 -0.91 -3.63
C GLY A 194 6.84 -1.71 -4.92
N THR A 195 7.82 -2.56 -5.17
CA THR A 195 7.78 -3.54 -6.26
C THR A 195 7.71 -4.96 -5.71
N GLY A 196 6.87 -5.81 -6.26
CA GLY A 196 6.75 -7.21 -5.90
C GLY A 196 5.30 -7.68 -5.88
N THR A 197 5.10 -8.96 -5.55
CA THR A 197 3.74 -9.50 -5.42
C THR A 197 2.99 -8.77 -4.29
N PRO A 198 1.76 -8.28 -4.56
CA PRO A 198 0.91 -7.72 -3.52
C PRO A 198 0.75 -8.78 -2.45
N VAL A 199 1.17 -8.49 -1.23
CA VAL A 199 0.83 -9.37 -0.11
C VAL A 199 -0.58 -9.03 0.33
N ALA A 200 -1.55 -9.18 -0.58
CA ALA A 200 -2.93 -9.16 -0.17
C ALA A 200 -3.12 -10.30 0.83
N PRO A 201 -3.62 -10.04 2.05
CA PRO A 201 -4.28 -11.09 2.79
C PRO A 201 -5.53 -11.40 1.97
N THR A 202 -5.42 -12.33 1.03
CA THR A 202 -6.60 -12.99 0.48
C THR A 202 -7.32 -13.53 1.71
N PRO A 203 -8.48 -12.97 2.08
CA PRO A 203 -9.24 -13.57 3.17
C PRO A 203 -9.51 -15.00 2.69
N GLU A 204 -9.11 -16.01 3.46
CA GLU A 204 -9.78 -17.29 3.30
C GLU A 204 -11.26 -16.97 3.50
N PRO A 205 -12.11 -17.12 2.46
CA PRO A 205 -13.47 -16.68 2.57
C PRO A 205 -14.04 -17.43 3.76
N SER A 206 -14.64 -16.70 4.71
CA SER A 206 -15.46 -17.34 5.75
C SER A 206 -16.54 -18.25 5.12
N SER A 207 -16.78 -18.12 3.81
CA SER A 207 -17.49 -19.03 2.93
C SER A 207 -16.97 -20.47 2.93
N LEU A 208 -15.65 -20.75 3.02
CA LEU A 208 -15.14 -22.13 3.13
C LEU A 208 -15.50 -22.75 4.49
N LEU A 209 -15.42 -21.94 5.54
CA LEU A 209 -15.81 -22.35 6.89
C LEU A 209 -17.33 -22.50 7.01
N LEU A 210 -18.11 -21.62 6.38
CA LEU A 210 -19.57 -21.67 6.32
C LEU A 210 -20.05 -22.82 5.42
N PHE A 211 -19.38 -23.07 4.30
CA PHE A 211 -19.65 -24.23 3.44
C PHE A 211 -19.29 -25.53 4.16
N GLY A 212 -18.15 -25.59 4.84
CA GLY A 212 -17.73 -26.75 5.64
C GLY A 212 -18.69 -27.05 6.80
N THR A 213 -19.10 -26.03 7.54
CA THR A 213 -20.10 -26.17 8.62
C THR A 213 -21.50 -26.48 8.09
N GLY A 214 -21.89 -25.93 6.92
CA GLY A 214 -23.14 -26.26 6.24
C GLY A 214 -23.23 -27.72 5.79
N VAL A 215 -22.17 -28.26 5.19
CA VAL A 215 -22.09 -29.68 4.79
C VAL A 215 -22.09 -30.60 6.02
N ALA A 216 -21.39 -30.23 7.10
CA ALA A 216 -21.39 -30.99 8.35
C ALA A 216 -22.78 -31.02 9.02
N ALA A 217 -23.50 -29.89 9.01
CA ALA A 217 -24.87 -29.81 9.51
C ALA A 217 -25.83 -30.69 8.70
N LEU A 218 -25.73 -30.66 7.36
CA LEU A 218 -26.54 -31.52 6.47
C LEU A 218 -26.23 -33.02 6.67
N ALA A 219 -24.96 -33.38 6.85
CA ALA A 219 -24.56 -34.76 7.12
C ALA A 219 -25.11 -35.28 8.46
N ARG A 220 -25.12 -34.42 9.49
CA ARG A 220 -25.69 -34.74 10.81
C ARG A 220 -27.21 -34.87 10.76
N TRP A 221 -27.87 -34.02 9.98
CA TRP A 221 -29.33 -34.09 9.77
C TRP A 221 -29.74 -35.37 9.01
N ARG A 222 -28.99 -35.77 7.98
CA ARG A 222 -29.23 -37.03 7.26
C ARG A 222 -29.13 -38.24 8.18
N ARG A 223 -28.14 -38.28 9.09
CA ARG A 223 -27.99 -39.40 10.04
C ARG A 223 -29.18 -39.53 11.00
N GLN A 224 -29.82 -38.44 11.39
CA GLN A 224 -30.97 -38.46 12.30
C GLN A 224 -32.30 -38.88 11.65
N ILE A 225 -32.40 -38.86 10.31
CA ILE A 225 -33.62 -39.26 9.58
C ILE A 225 -33.64 -40.76 9.29
N PHE A 226 -32.46 -41.41 9.24
CA PHE A 226 -32.30 -42.83 8.93
C PHE A 226 -31.96 -43.71 10.15
N SER A 227 -32.14 -43.18 11.35
CA SER A 227 -32.03 -43.86 12.64
C SER A 227 -33.34 -43.71 13.39
#